data_AF-A0A2V1JXG7-F1
#
_entry.id   AF-A0A2V1JXG7-F1
#
_cell.length_a   1.000
_cell.length_b   1.000
_cell.length_c   1.000
_cell.angle_alpha   90.00
_cell.angle_beta   90.00
_cell.angle_gamma   90.00
#
_symmetry.space_group_name_H-M   'P 1'
#
loop_
_entity.id
_entity.type
_entity.pdbx_description
1 polymer ?
#
loop_
_entity_poly.entity_id
_entity_poly.type
_entity_poly.pdbx_seq_one_letter_code
_entity_poly.pdbx_strand_id
1 'polypeptide(L)'
;MSVTASTKTKTKYRWIRMTIYLLIIILLAIVLVVPGVLRLIYRADSQVALGNAKSVRMAIQVIATQQYGGDNAFCDATREGGIADGLYEEILQLSEAPGDFWILQMEDDGYTVRQFVYRENEYTVWYDADADAKYLVYHEDNIIHTGD
;
A
#
# COMPACT_ATOMS: atom_id res chain seq x y z
N MET A 1 5.60 -0.06 76.82
CA MET A 1 6.43 0.54 75.76
C MET A 1 6.13 -0.20 74.46
N SER A 2 5.44 0.45 73.52
CA SER A 2 4.89 -0.15 72.31
C SER A 2 5.89 -0.09 71.15
N VAL A 3 6.38 -1.26 70.72
CA VAL A 3 7.18 -1.41 69.50
C VAL A 3 6.28 -1.98 68.40
N THR A 4 5.45 -1.15 67.78
CA THR A 4 4.56 -1.58 66.67
C THR A 4 4.54 -0.61 65.48
N ALA A 5 5.44 0.38 65.42
CA ALA A 5 5.41 1.41 64.37
C ALA A 5 6.24 1.08 63.11
N SER A 6 7.23 0.18 63.18
CA SER A 6 8.26 0.06 62.14
C SER A 6 7.93 -0.89 60.97
N THR A 7 6.96 -1.80 61.14
CA THR A 7 6.62 -2.81 60.10
C THR A 7 5.71 -2.29 58.99
N LYS A 8 4.83 -1.30 59.26
CA LYS A 8 3.87 -0.79 58.25
C LYS A 8 4.52 -0.03 57.10
N THR A 9 5.63 0.68 57.33
CA THR A 9 6.32 1.49 56.31
C THR A 9 7.07 0.63 55.31
N LYS A 10 7.71 -0.45 55.79
CA LYS A 10 8.49 -1.40 54.97
C LYS A 10 7.62 -2.13 53.93
N THR A 11 6.37 -2.47 54.30
CA THR A 11 5.41 -3.15 53.41
C THR A 11 4.89 -2.24 52.30
N LYS A 12 4.61 -0.96 52.61
CA LYS A 12 4.18 0.03 51.61
C LYS A 12 5.24 0.28 50.54
N TYR A 13 6.51 0.40 50.95
CA TYR A 13 7.61 0.60 50.01
C TYR A 13 7.81 -0.60 49.07
N ARG A 14 7.59 -1.82 49.57
CA ARG A 14 7.66 -3.04 48.76
C ARG A 14 6.55 -3.11 47.71
N TRP A 15 5.33 -2.67 48.04
CA TRP A 15 4.23 -2.60 47.08
C TRP A 15 4.45 -1.55 46.01
N ILE A 16 4.87 -0.34 46.39
CA ILE A 16 5.20 0.75 45.44
C ILE A 16 6.28 0.29 44.47
N ARG A 17 7.33 -0.38 44.95
CA ARG A 17 8.40 -0.89 44.11
C ARG A 17 7.92 -1.97 43.12
N MET A 18 7.02 -2.86 43.55
CA MET A 18 6.38 -3.85 42.66
C MET A 18 5.51 -3.19 41.60
N THR A 19 4.72 -2.18 41.98
CA THR A 19 3.89 -1.42 41.02
C THR A 19 4.76 -0.68 40.00
N ILE A 20 5.87 -0.08 40.43
CA ILE A 20 6.83 0.57 39.52
C ILE A 20 7.45 -0.44 38.55
N TYR A 21 7.89 -1.61 39.02
CA TYR A 21 8.42 -2.64 38.12
C TYR A 21 7.38 -3.12 37.11
N LEU A 22 6.13 -3.31 37.55
CA LEU A 22 5.05 -3.73 36.66
C LEU A 22 4.75 -2.67 35.58
N LEU A 23 4.78 -1.37 35.96
CA LEU A 23 4.61 -0.27 35.02
C LEU A 23 5.76 -0.17 34.02
N ILE A 24 7.02 -0.37 34.46
CA ILE A 24 8.20 -0.40 33.58
C ILE A 24 8.13 -1.58 32.60
N ILE A 25 7.70 -2.76 33.05
CA ILE A 25 7.56 -3.94 32.18
C ILE A 25 6.48 -3.70 31.12
N ILE A 26 5.34 -3.10 31.51
CA ILE A 26 4.27 -2.72 30.58
C ILE A 26 4.78 -1.70 29.55
N LEU A 27 5.53 -0.69 30.00
CA LEU A 27 6.12 0.32 29.12
C LEU A 27 7.06 -0.34 28.09
N LEU A 28 7.94 -1.23 28.54
CA LEU A 28 8.86 -1.97 27.65
C LEU A 28 8.12 -2.88 26.67
N ALA A 29 7.02 -3.51 27.10
CA ALA A 29 6.19 -4.33 26.22
C ALA A 29 5.54 -3.49 25.12
N ILE A 30 5.05 -2.29 25.43
CA ILE A 30 4.49 -1.37 24.43
C ILE A 30 5.56 -0.97 23.40
N VAL A 31 6.76 -0.60 23.86
CA VAL A 31 7.88 -0.22 22.97
C VAL A 31 8.28 -1.35 22.02
N LEU A 32 8.13 -2.62 22.41
CA LEU A 32 8.38 -3.78 21.55
C LEU A 32 7.24 -4.07 20.57
N VAL A 33 5.98 -3.82 20.95
CA VAL A 33 4.80 -4.13 20.13
C VAL A 33 4.54 -3.05 19.07
N VAL A 34 4.78 -1.77 19.37
CA VAL A 34 4.57 -0.65 18.45
C VAL A 34 5.28 -0.84 17.08
N PRO A 35 6.58 -1.18 17.00
CA PRO A 35 7.22 -1.42 15.70
C PRO A 35 6.65 -2.65 14.96
N GLY A 36 6.07 -3.62 15.70
CA GLY A 36 5.39 -4.78 15.11
C GLY A 36 4.05 -4.42 14.48
N VAL A 37 3.25 -3.59 15.16
CA VAL A 37 1.93 -3.16 14.68
C VAL A 37 2.07 -2.22 13.48
N LEU A 38 3.03 -1.28 13.51
CA LEU A 38 3.31 -0.40 12.36
C LEU A 38 3.61 -1.23 11.10
N ARG A 39 4.49 -2.24 11.20
CA ARG A 39 4.81 -3.15 10.08
C ARG A 39 3.60 -3.91 9.54
N LEU A 40 2.60 -4.20 10.38
CA LEU A 40 1.38 -4.89 9.96
C LEU A 40 0.40 -3.96 9.25
N ILE A 41 0.26 -2.71 9.71
CA ILE A 41 -0.61 -1.71 9.07
C ILE A 41 -0.09 -1.37 7.67
N TYR A 42 1.21 -1.13 7.51
CA TYR A 42 1.82 -0.93 6.19
C TYR A 42 1.57 -2.10 5.22
N ARG A 43 1.51 -3.32 5.74
CA ARG A 43 1.23 -4.51 4.94
C ARG A 43 -0.27 -4.63 4.56
N ALA A 44 -1.17 -4.07 5.36
CA ALA A 44 -2.60 -4.05 5.04
C ALA A 44 -2.89 -2.99 3.98
N ASP A 45 -2.36 -1.78 4.14
CA ASP A 45 -2.63 -0.66 3.22
C ASP A 45 -2.00 -0.90 1.83
N SER A 46 -0.78 -1.45 1.78
CA SER A 46 -0.15 -1.88 0.52
C SER A 46 -0.92 -2.99 -0.20
N GLN A 47 -1.63 -3.86 0.52
CA GLN A 47 -2.47 -4.89 -0.10
C GLN A 47 -3.75 -4.31 -0.70
N VAL A 48 -4.30 -3.23 -0.12
CA VAL A 48 -5.46 -2.52 -0.69
C VAL A 48 -5.05 -1.87 -2.01
N ALA A 49 -3.96 -1.11 -2.02
CA ALA A 49 -3.44 -0.48 -3.24
C ALA A 49 -3.10 -1.52 -4.34
N LEU A 50 -2.51 -2.67 -3.94
CA LEU A 50 -2.25 -3.77 -4.86
C LEU A 50 -3.55 -4.40 -5.41
N GLY A 51 -4.58 -4.52 -4.57
CA GLY A 51 -5.90 -5.02 -4.97
C GLY A 51 -6.53 -4.11 -6.02
N ASN A 52 -6.50 -2.81 -5.77
CA ASN A 52 -7.02 -1.80 -6.70
C ASN A 52 -6.24 -1.80 -8.02
N ALA A 53 -4.90 -1.87 -7.97
CA ALA A 53 -4.07 -1.99 -9.17
C ALA A 53 -4.39 -3.24 -10.01
N LYS A 54 -4.68 -4.38 -9.37
CA LYS A 54 -5.11 -5.60 -10.09
C LYS A 54 -6.48 -5.43 -10.72
N SER A 55 -7.40 -4.75 -10.04
CA SER A 55 -8.72 -4.41 -10.58
C SER A 55 -8.58 -3.56 -11.84
N VAL A 56 -7.76 -2.49 -11.78
CA VAL A 56 -7.43 -1.64 -12.93
C VAL A 56 -6.85 -2.46 -14.07
N ARG A 57 -5.89 -3.36 -13.81
CA ARG A 57 -5.31 -4.23 -14.86
C ARG A 57 -6.38 -5.08 -15.56
N MET A 58 -7.29 -5.68 -14.79
CA MET A 58 -8.37 -6.48 -15.36
C MET A 58 -9.33 -5.61 -16.18
N ALA A 59 -9.70 -4.44 -15.67
CA ALA A 59 -10.55 -3.49 -16.39
C ALA A 59 -9.91 -3.08 -17.72
N ILE A 60 -8.61 -2.74 -17.72
CA ILE A 60 -7.86 -2.45 -18.94
C ILE A 60 -7.95 -3.64 -19.92
N GLN A 61 -7.70 -4.86 -19.45
CA GLN A 61 -7.72 -6.04 -20.31
C GLN A 61 -9.12 -6.32 -20.90
N VAL A 62 -10.18 -6.09 -20.12
CA VAL A 62 -11.56 -6.23 -20.59
C VAL A 62 -11.87 -5.21 -21.70
N ILE A 63 -11.56 -3.93 -21.47
CA ILE A 63 -11.80 -2.87 -22.46
C ILE A 63 -10.94 -3.07 -23.71
N ALA A 64 -9.66 -3.43 -23.55
CA ALA A 64 -8.79 -3.75 -24.69
C ALA A 64 -9.35 -4.93 -25.50
N THR A 65 -9.83 -5.99 -24.85
CA THR A 65 -10.45 -7.13 -25.54
C THR A 65 -11.75 -6.74 -26.25
N GLN A 66 -12.55 -5.81 -25.69
CA GLN A 66 -13.73 -5.30 -26.37
C GLN A 66 -13.37 -4.49 -27.62
N GLN A 67 -12.30 -3.69 -27.56
CA GLN A 67 -11.80 -2.91 -28.70
C GLN A 67 -11.12 -3.78 -29.77
N TYR A 68 -10.65 -5.00 -29.44
CA TYR A 68 -10.12 -5.96 -30.43
C TYR A 68 -11.11 -6.29 -31.55
N GLY A 69 -12.42 -6.27 -31.24
CA GLY A 69 -13.48 -6.48 -32.22
C GLY A 69 -14.05 -5.20 -32.84
N GLY A 70 -13.59 -4.03 -32.41
CA GLY A 70 -14.05 -2.72 -32.85
C GLY A 70 -13.05 -2.04 -33.79
N ASP A 71 -13.52 -1.06 -34.57
CA ASP A 71 -12.69 -0.31 -35.53
C ASP A 71 -11.84 0.81 -34.88
N ASN A 72 -11.83 0.91 -33.54
CA ASN A 72 -11.18 1.99 -32.81
C ASN A 72 -9.84 1.54 -32.21
N ALA A 73 -8.82 2.38 -32.31
CA ALA A 73 -7.52 2.14 -31.68
C ALA A 73 -7.63 2.29 -30.16
N PHE A 74 -7.10 1.32 -29.40
CA PHE A 74 -7.12 1.32 -27.94
C PHE A 74 -6.13 2.33 -27.33
N CYS A 75 -4.92 2.45 -27.91
CA CYS A 75 -3.88 3.36 -27.43
C CYS A 75 -3.84 4.67 -28.22
N ASP A 76 -3.74 5.78 -27.49
CA ASP A 76 -3.52 7.13 -28.02
C ASP A 76 -2.51 7.88 -27.15
N ALA A 77 -1.27 7.98 -27.65
CA ALA A 77 -0.16 8.61 -26.92
C ALA A 77 -0.33 10.13 -26.71
N THR A 78 -1.33 10.76 -27.34
CA THR A 78 -1.60 12.20 -27.20
C THR A 78 -2.55 12.52 -26.05
N ARG A 79 -3.12 11.50 -25.40
CA ARG A 79 -4.16 11.61 -24.38
C ARG A 79 -3.74 11.06 -23.02
N GLU A 80 -4.52 11.40 -21.99
CA GLU A 80 -4.28 10.99 -20.60
C GLU A 80 -4.21 9.45 -20.48
N GLY A 81 -3.24 8.97 -19.70
CA GLY A 81 -3.01 7.53 -19.51
C GLY A 81 -2.50 6.77 -20.75
N GLY A 82 -2.36 7.42 -21.91
CA GLY A 82 -1.96 6.80 -23.18
C GLY A 82 -3.07 6.03 -23.90
N ILE A 83 -4.34 6.33 -23.59
CA ILE A 83 -5.52 5.57 -24.03
C ILE A 83 -6.46 6.47 -24.83
N ALA A 84 -7.21 5.88 -25.77
CA ALA A 84 -8.25 6.58 -26.52
C ALA A 84 -9.34 7.19 -25.61
N ASP A 85 -9.97 8.24 -26.12
CA ASP A 85 -10.94 9.07 -25.39
C ASP A 85 -12.08 8.26 -24.76
N GLY A 86 -12.45 8.60 -23.52
CA GLY A 86 -13.53 7.95 -22.76
C GLY A 86 -13.17 6.58 -22.16
N LEU A 87 -12.20 5.85 -22.71
CA LEU A 87 -11.79 4.54 -22.18
C LEU A 87 -11.10 4.66 -20.81
N TYR A 88 -10.38 5.77 -20.57
CA TYR A 88 -9.74 6.03 -19.28
C TYR A 88 -10.77 6.08 -18.15
N GLU A 89 -11.83 6.87 -18.32
CA GLU A 89 -12.92 6.99 -17.34
C GLU A 89 -13.70 5.68 -17.19
N GLU A 90 -13.93 4.97 -18.30
CA GLU A 90 -14.61 3.67 -18.28
C GLU A 90 -13.82 2.61 -17.49
N ILE A 91 -12.50 2.58 -17.64
CA ILE A 91 -11.61 1.70 -16.87
C ILE A 91 -11.62 2.06 -15.38
N LEU A 92 -11.58 3.34 -15.02
CA LEU A 92 -11.71 3.78 -13.63
C LEU A 92 -13.06 3.38 -13.04
N GLN A 93 -14.15 3.62 -13.78
CA GLN A 93 -15.50 3.25 -13.36
C GLN A 93 -15.66 1.73 -13.17
N LEU A 94 -15.10 0.93 -14.08
CA LEU A 94 -15.17 -0.53 -14.01
C LEU A 94 -14.30 -1.11 -12.88
N SER A 95 -13.17 -0.48 -12.60
CA SER A 95 -12.23 -0.94 -11.57
C SER A 95 -12.65 -0.55 -10.15
N GLU A 96 -13.57 0.41 -10.00
CA GLU A 96 -13.96 1.07 -8.73
C GLU A 96 -12.75 1.57 -7.91
N ALA A 97 -11.61 1.80 -8.58
CA ALA A 97 -10.38 2.23 -7.94
C ALA A 97 -10.40 3.75 -7.73
N PRO A 98 -10.05 4.26 -6.53
CA PRO A 98 -10.07 5.70 -6.24
C PRO A 98 -8.81 6.43 -6.74
N GLY A 99 -7.83 5.72 -7.30
CA GLY A 99 -6.56 6.27 -7.78
C GLY A 99 -6.48 6.43 -9.30
N ASP A 100 -5.35 6.96 -9.75
CA ASP A 100 -5.05 7.18 -11.16
C ASP A 100 -4.12 6.09 -11.70
N PHE A 101 -4.12 5.88 -13.03
CA PHE A 101 -3.22 4.93 -13.66
C PHE A 101 -2.63 5.45 -14.98
N TRP A 102 -1.47 4.92 -15.35
CA TRP A 102 -0.80 5.23 -16.60
C TRP A 102 -0.25 3.97 -17.24
N ILE A 103 -0.58 3.74 -18.50
CA ILE A 103 -0.01 2.64 -19.28
C ILE A 103 1.34 3.11 -19.83
N LEU A 104 2.40 2.37 -19.53
CA LEU A 104 3.75 2.67 -20.01
C LEU A 104 4.08 1.89 -21.28
N GLN A 105 3.63 0.63 -21.32
CA GLN A 105 3.91 -0.25 -22.45
C GLN A 105 2.78 -1.26 -22.65
N MET A 106 2.38 -1.42 -23.91
CA MET A 106 1.56 -2.53 -24.37
C MET A 106 2.45 -3.60 -25.01
N GLU A 107 1.93 -4.81 -25.08
CA GLU A 107 2.50 -5.90 -25.85
C GLU A 107 2.32 -5.65 -27.35
N ASP A 108 3.01 -6.42 -28.20
CA ASP A 108 2.98 -6.26 -29.67
C ASP A 108 1.57 -6.48 -30.26
N ASP A 109 0.68 -7.14 -29.50
CA ASP A 109 -0.72 -7.29 -29.86
C ASP A 109 -1.50 -5.98 -29.76
N GLY A 110 -1.05 -5.00 -28.96
CA GLY A 110 -1.74 -3.74 -28.71
C GLY A 110 -2.93 -3.82 -27.75
N TYR A 111 -3.17 -4.99 -27.15
CA TYR A 111 -4.33 -5.26 -26.28
C TYR A 111 -3.96 -5.82 -24.91
N THR A 112 -2.73 -6.32 -24.76
CA THR A 112 -2.19 -6.77 -23.48
C THR A 112 -1.29 -5.70 -22.90
N VAL A 113 -1.54 -5.33 -21.64
CA VAL A 113 -0.67 -4.38 -20.91
C VAL A 113 0.57 -5.11 -20.44
N ARG A 114 1.73 -4.61 -20.86
CA ARG A 114 3.04 -5.13 -20.44
C ARG A 114 3.54 -4.40 -19.20
N GLN A 115 3.45 -3.07 -19.18
CA GLN A 115 3.85 -2.25 -18.05
C GLN A 115 2.83 -1.13 -17.79
N PHE A 116 2.46 -0.94 -16.53
CA PHE A 116 1.63 0.19 -16.10
C PHE A 116 1.94 0.59 -14.66
N VAL A 117 1.56 1.82 -14.32
CA VAL A 117 1.69 2.38 -12.97
C VAL A 117 0.31 2.75 -12.48
N TYR A 118 0.01 2.41 -11.23
CA TYR A 118 -1.19 2.84 -10.51
C TYR A 118 -0.77 3.62 -9.27
N ARG A 119 -1.38 4.77 -9.03
CA ARG A 119 -1.09 5.59 -7.85
C ARG A 119 -2.36 5.90 -7.09
N GLU A 120 -2.32 5.61 -5.81
CA GLU A 120 -3.41 5.89 -4.88
C GLU A 120 -2.83 6.35 -3.55
N ASN A 121 -3.25 7.54 -3.10
CA ASN A 121 -2.72 8.18 -1.90
C ASN A 121 -1.17 8.23 -1.96
N GLU A 122 -0.49 7.72 -0.93
CA GLU A 122 0.98 7.65 -0.81
C GLU A 122 1.57 6.33 -1.35
N TYR A 123 0.78 5.56 -2.10
CA TYR A 123 1.18 4.28 -2.66
C TYR A 123 1.26 4.33 -4.18
N THR A 124 2.40 3.90 -4.72
CA THR A 124 2.59 3.72 -6.15
C THR A 124 2.84 2.26 -6.45
N VAL A 125 1.96 1.64 -7.22
CA VAL A 125 2.07 0.27 -7.67
C VAL A 125 2.60 0.26 -9.10
N TRP A 126 3.80 -0.31 -9.27
CA TRP A 126 4.38 -0.61 -10.56
C TRP A 126 4.04 -2.04 -10.95
N TYR A 127 3.55 -2.22 -12.17
CA TYR A 127 3.36 -3.52 -12.77
C TYR A 127 4.29 -3.70 -13.96
N ASP A 128 4.96 -4.85 -13.98
CA ASP A 128 5.78 -5.30 -15.09
C ASP A 128 5.53 -6.79 -15.33
N ALA A 129 5.07 -7.14 -16.53
CA ALA A 129 4.74 -8.51 -16.91
C ALA A 129 5.98 -9.43 -16.92
N ASP A 130 7.17 -8.89 -17.20
CA ASP A 130 8.43 -9.62 -17.39
C ASP A 130 9.29 -9.67 -16.12
N ALA A 131 8.94 -8.89 -15.10
CA ALA A 131 9.67 -8.89 -13.84
C ALA A 131 9.40 -10.15 -13.00
N ASP A 132 10.42 -10.61 -12.27
CA ASP A 132 10.30 -11.70 -11.28
C ASP A 132 9.20 -11.41 -10.24
N ALA A 133 9.12 -10.15 -9.78
CA ALA A 133 8.03 -9.64 -8.97
C ALA A 133 7.14 -8.74 -9.81
N LYS A 134 6.06 -9.30 -10.37
CA LYS A 134 5.16 -8.60 -11.31
C LYS A 134 4.53 -7.32 -10.78
N TYR A 135 4.42 -7.18 -9.45
CA TYR A 135 3.89 -5.98 -8.81
C TYR A 135 4.87 -5.52 -7.74
N LEU A 136 5.28 -4.26 -7.84
CA LEU A 136 6.11 -3.57 -6.87
C LEU A 136 5.29 -2.42 -6.27
N VAL A 137 5.07 -2.46 -4.96
CA VAL A 137 4.35 -1.40 -4.26
C VAL A 137 5.35 -0.54 -3.52
N TYR A 138 5.44 0.73 -3.91
CA TYR A 138 6.23 1.75 -3.27
C TYR A 138 5.34 2.57 -2.33
N HIS A 139 5.90 2.94 -1.19
CA HIS A 139 5.33 3.91 -0.29
C HIS A 139 6.24 5.14 -0.28
N GLU A 140 5.65 6.34 -0.36
CA GLU A 140 6.30 7.61 -0.69
C GLU A 140 7.33 8.15 0.33
N ASP A 141 7.84 7.32 1.24
CA ASP A 141 8.82 7.76 2.24
C ASP A 141 10.25 7.97 1.68
N ASN A 142 10.59 7.45 0.50
CA ASN A 142 11.91 7.68 -0.13
C ASN A 142 11.89 7.47 -1.65
N ILE A 143 11.53 8.51 -2.42
CA ILE A 143 11.92 8.59 -3.82
C ILE A 143 13.25 9.36 -3.88
N ILE A 144 14.36 8.62 -3.98
CA ILE A 144 15.68 9.24 -4.17
C ILE A 144 15.83 9.56 -5.65
N HIS A 145 15.74 10.84 -5.99
CA HIS A 145 16.13 11.36 -7.29
C HIS A 145 17.65 11.19 -7.45
N THR A 146 18.07 10.25 -8.31
CA THR A 146 19.37 10.37 -8.98
C THR A 146 19.07 11.02 -10.32
N GLY A 147 19.35 12.32 -10.41
CA GLY A 147 19.24 13.07 -11.66
C GLY A 147 20.39 12.73 -12.59
N ASP A 148 20.07 12.71 -13.89
CA ASP A 148 21.02 12.99 -14.96
C ASP A 148 21.02 14.51 -15.25
#